data_AF-A0A453MT62-F1
#
_entry.id   AF-A0A453MT62-F1
#
_cell.length_a   1.000
_cell.length_b   1.000
_cell.length_c   1.000
_cell.angle_alpha   90.00
_cell.angle_beta   90.00
_cell.angle_gamma   90.00
#
_symmetry.space_group_name_H-M   'P 1'
#
loop_
_entity.id
_entity.type
_entity.pdbx_description
1 polymer ?
#
loop_
_entity_poly.entity_id
_entity_poly.type
_entity_poly.pdbx_seq_one_letter_code
_entity_poly.pdbx_strand_id
1 'polypeptide(L)'
;KQRKARDDFFTMLEECKDLTSSLRWSKAITMFGHDERFNAVERPKEREDLFENYLVELQKKEKAKAAEEHKRRIAEYREFLESCDFIKANTQWRKVQDRLEDDERYARLEKIDRLDVFQDYIRHLEKEEEEQKRIRKEQLRRQERKNRDEFRKMMEEHVADGTLNAKTYWRDYCSQIKDSRAYLAVASNLSGSMPKELFDDVMEELDKQVSR
;
A
#
# COMPACT_ATOMS: atom_id res chain seq x y z
N LYS A 1 7.76 -1.95 53.17
CA LYS A 1 8.72 -0.84 53.39
C LYS A 1 9.76 -0.78 52.27
N GLN A 2 10.51 -1.85 51.99
CA GLN A 2 11.51 -1.88 50.91
C GLN A 2 10.98 -1.56 49.50
N ARG A 3 9.81 -2.09 49.12
CA ARG A 3 9.18 -1.77 47.82
C ARG A 3 8.89 -0.27 47.66
N LYS A 4 8.28 0.35 48.67
CA LYS A 4 8.00 1.79 48.69
C LYS A 4 9.28 2.62 48.58
N ALA A 5 10.34 2.26 49.31
CA ALA A 5 11.63 2.95 49.21
C ALA A 5 12.24 2.88 47.80
N ARG A 6 12.06 1.76 47.08
CA ARG A 6 12.48 1.63 45.67
C ARG A 6 11.61 2.48 44.74
N ASP A 7 10.30 2.46 44.92
CA ASP A 7 9.37 3.27 44.12
C ASP A 7 9.64 4.78 44.31
N ASP A 8 9.89 5.21 45.55
CA ASP A 8 10.26 6.59 45.89
C ASP A 8 11.64 6.97 45.31
N PHE A 9 12.59 6.01 45.26
CA PHE A 9 13.91 6.19 44.62
C PHE A 9 13.77 6.41 43.11
N PHE A 10 12.94 5.64 42.41
CA PHE A 10 12.70 5.86 40.98
C PHE A 10 11.97 7.18 40.71
N THR A 11 10.98 7.52 41.53
CA THR A 11 10.26 8.79 41.41
C THR A 11 11.20 9.99 41.52
N MET A 12 12.14 9.94 42.47
CA MET A 12 13.19 10.96 42.61
C MET A 12 14.07 11.08 41.34
N LEU A 13 14.44 9.96 40.72
CA LEU A 13 15.23 9.97 39.49
C LEU A 13 14.42 10.54 38.31
N GLU A 14 13.13 10.23 38.20
CA GLU A 14 12.25 10.76 37.15
C GLU A 14 11.98 12.27 37.27
N GLU A 15 11.90 12.80 38.50
CA GLU A 15 11.71 14.23 38.74
C GLU A 15 12.94 15.07 38.39
N CYS A 16 14.12 14.46 38.31
CA CYS A 16 15.37 15.14 38.04
C CYS A 16 15.57 15.42 36.54
N LYS A 17 15.27 16.65 36.11
CA LYS A 17 15.39 17.08 34.70
C LYS A 17 16.83 17.11 34.17
N ASP A 18 17.82 17.23 35.05
CA ASP A 18 19.24 17.26 34.67
C ASP A 18 19.85 15.86 34.54
N LEU A 19 19.07 14.81 34.82
CA LEU A 19 19.52 13.44 34.70
C LEU A 19 19.47 13.01 33.23
N THR A 20 20.64 12.62 32.70
CA THR A 20 20.77 12.03 31.36
C THR A 20 21.16 10.55 31.48
N SER A 21 20.89 9.74 30.45
CA SER A 21 21.30 8.33 30.38
C SER A 21 22.83 8.12 30.48
N SER A 22 23.64 9.17 30.33
CA SER A 22 25.10 9.16 30.43
C SER A 22 25.66 9.50 31.82
N LEU A 23 24.81 9.82 32.80
CA LEU A 23 25.21 10.30 34.11
C LEU A 23 25.98 9.21 34.89
N ARG A 24 27.18 9.54 35.38
CA ARG A 24 27.97 8.59 36.20
C ARG A 24 27.43 8.47 37.62
N TRP A 25 27.54 7.27 38.20
CA TRP A 25 27.13 6.99 39.58
C TRP A 25 27.73 7.96 40.61
N SER A 26 29.02 8.32 40.47
CA SER A 26 29.67 9.30 41.36
C SER A 26 28.99 10.68 41.35
N LYS A 27 28.50 11.11 40.18
CA LYS A 27 27.75 12.36 40.03
C LYS A 27 26.36 12.23 40.63
N ALA A 28 25.71 11.08 40.46
CA ALA A 28 24.40 10.78 41.06
C ALA A 28 24.46 10.84 42.60
N ILE A 29 25.50 10.29 43.23
CA ILE A 29 25.71 10.42 44.69
C ILE A 29 25.78 11.89 45.11
N THR A 30 26.50 12.71 44.34
CA THR A 30 26.62 14.14 44.64
C THR A 30 25.29 14.88 44.48
N MET A 31 24.46 14.48 43.52
CA MET A 31 23.15 15.11 43.24
C MET A 31 22.07 14.72 44.24
N PHE A 32 22.02 13.44 44.63
CA PHE A 32 20.93 12.88 45.42
C PHE A 32 21.32 12.53 46.86
N GLY A 33 22.59 12.72 47.25
CA GLY A 33 23.09 12.29 48.56
C GLY A 33 22.39 12.90 49.77
N HIS A 34 21.74 14.06 49.62
CA HIS A 34 20.94 14.71 50.66
C HIS A 34 19.43 14.39 50.57
N ASP A 35 18.97 13.70 49.53
CA ASP A 35 17.56 13.33 49.37
C ASP A 35 17.22 12.14 50.29
N GLU A 36 16.13 12.28 51.05
CA GLU A 36 15.67 11.22 51.96
C GLU A 36 15.29 9.94 51.19
N ARG A 37 14.75 10.07 49.98
CA ARG A 37 14.34 8.94 49.12
C ARG A 37 15.55 8.17 48.60
N PHE A 38 16.66 8.86 48.32
CA PHE A 38 17.94 8.23 47.98
C PHE A 38 18.50 7.43 49.15
N ASN A 39 18.41 7.99 50.37
CA ASN A 39 18.95 7.37 51.57
C ASN A 39 18.03 6.27 52.16
N ALA A 40 16.75 6.26 51.80
CA ALA A 40 15.78 5.24 52.22
C ALA A 40 16.11 3.82 51.71
N VAL A 41 16.89 3.70 50.64
CA VAL A 41 17.49 2.42 50.21
C VAL A 41 18.80 2.25 50.97
N GLU A 42 18.86 1.38 51.98
CA GLU A 42 20.00 1.37 52.92
C GLU A 42 21.33 0.90 52.30
N ARG A 43 21.27 -0.04 51.34
CA ARG A 43 22.48 -0.68 50.78
C ARG A 43 23.05 0.14 49.61
N PRO A 44 24.30 0.63 49.69
CA PRO A 44 24.90 1.43 48.60
C PRO A 44 24.90 0.70 47.25
N LYS A 45 25.19 -0.61 47.26
CA LYS A 45 25.15 -1.44 46.04
C LYS A 45 23.75 -1.54 45.43
N GLU A 46 22.72 -1.62 46.27
CA GLU A 46 21.33 -1.63 45.81
C GLU A 46 20.95 -0.28 45.17
N ARG A 47 21.43 0.85 45.71
CA ARG A 47 21.21 2.16 45.09
C ARG A 47 21.89 2.26 43.72
N GLU A 48 23.12 1.79 43.62
CA GLU A 48 23.88 1.76 42.36
C GLU A 48 23.17 0.89 41.32
N ASP A 49 22.75 -0.32 41.69
CA ASP A 49 22.04 -1.24 40.79
C ASP A 49 20.69 -0.65 40.34
N LEU A 50 19.92 -0.02 41.25
CA LEU A 50 18.65 0.64 40.90
C LEU A 50 18.89 1.81 39.94
N PHE A 51 19.93 2.60 40.18
CA PHE A 51 20.31 3.73 39.33
C PHE A 51 20.76 3.28 37.94
N GLU A 52 21.63 2.28 37.85
CA GLU A 52 22.08 1.71 36.57
C GLU A 52 20.91 1.14 35.76
N ASN A 53 20.00 0.40 36.41
CA ASN A 53 18.79 -0.10 35.76
C ASN A 53 17.91 1.05 35.24
N TYR A 54 17.75 2.11 36.04
CA TYR A 54 17.01 3.30 35.61
C TYR A 54 17.65 3.96 34.38
N LEU A 55 18.98 4.10 34.36
CA LEU A 55 19.67 4.69 33.20
C LEU A 55 19.51 3.86 31.92
N VAL A 56 19.51 2.53 32.03
CA VAL A 56 19.25 1.64 30.89
C VAL A 56 17.84 1.85 30.35
N GLU A 57 16.83 1.91 31.24
CA GLU A 57 15.45 2.17 30.82
C GLU A 57 15.26 3.59 30.27
N LEU A 58 15.94 4.59 30.85
CA LEU A 58 15.95 5.95 30.34
C LEU A 58 16.57 6.02 28.93
N GLN A 59 17.70 5.35 28.70
CA GLN A 59 18.33 5.27 27.39
C GLN A 59 17.42 4.60 26.35
N LYS A 60 16.73 3.52 26.73
CA LYS A 60 15.73 2.87 25.88
C LYS A 60 14.58 3.82 25.55
N LYS A 61 14.07 4.55 26.54
CA LYS A 61 12.98 5.53 26.37
C LYS A 61 13.39 6.69 25.46
N GLU A 62 14.59 7.24 25.65
CA GLU A 62 15.16 8.30 24.80
C GLU A 62 15.32 7.83 23.36
N LYS A 63 15.89 6.63 23.15
CA LYS A 63 16.05 6.03 21.82
C LYS A 63 14.71 5.78 21.15
N ALA A 64 13.72 5.25 21.88
CA ALA A 64 12.38 5.02 21.37
C ALA A 64 11.69 6.33 20.97
N LYS A 65 11.81 7.38 21.79
CA LYS A 65 11.26 8.70 21.48
C LYS A 65 11.91 9.30 20.23
N ALA A 66 13.24 9.23 20.12
CA ALA A 66 13.96 9.71 18.94
C ALA A 66 13.56 8.95 17.66
N ALA A 67 13.37 7.63 17.77
CA ALA A 67 12.91 6.81 16.66
C ALA A 67 11.47 7.16 16.23
N GLU A 68 10.56 7.41 17.18
CA GLU A 68 9.19 7.81 16.86
C GLU A 68 9.14 9.21 16.23
N GLU A 69 9.95 10.16 16.72
CA GLU A 69 10.08 11.49 16.11
C GLU A 69 10.68 11.44 14.70
N HIS A 70 11.63 10.54 14.44
CA HIS A 70 12.18 10.30 13.11
C HIS A 70 11.12 9.69 12.17
N LYS A 71 10.41 8.67 12.63
CA LYS A 71 9.28 8.05 11.90
C LYS A 71 8.20 9.08 11.56
N ARG A 72 7.85 9.96 12.50
CA ARG A 72 6.89 11.04 12.27
C ARG A 72 7.36 11.99 11.18
N ARG A 73 8.63 12.44 11.22
CA ARG A 73 9.21 13.30 10.18
C ARG A 73 9.20 12.64 8.79
N ILE A 74 9.48 11.34 8.72
CA ILE A 74 9.38 10.55 7.48
C ILE A 74 7.94 10.53 6.96
N ALA A 75 6.97 10.27 7.82
CA ALA A 75 5.55 10.23 7.44
C ALA A 75 5.05 11.60 6.95
N GLU A 76 5.38 12.69 7.66
CA GLU A 76 5.04 14.06 7.25
C GLU A 76 5.64 14.40 5.86
N TYR A 77 6.88 14.00 5.61
CA TYR A 77 7.51 14.20 4.31
C TYR A 77 6.87 13.35 3.22
N ARG A 78 6.48 12.11 3.53
CA ARG A 78 5.74 11.24 2.61
C ARG A 78 4.41 11.84 2.20
N GLU A 79 3.60 12.29 3.16
CA GLU A 79 2.32 12.98 2.89
C GLU A 79 2.54 14.24 2.04
N PHE A 80 3.63 14.97 2.29
CA PHE A 80 3.98 16.12 1.47
C PHE A 80 4.27 15.73 0.01
N LEU A 81 5.05 14.67 -0.23
CA LEU A 81 5.26 14.17 -1.59
C LEU A 81 3.95 13.73 -2.25
N GLU A 82 3.04 13.13 -1.49
CA GLU A 82 1.71 12.73 -1.98
C GLU A 82 0.83 13.92 -2.36
N SER A 83 0.97 15.06 -1.67
CA SER A 83 0.28 16.31 -2.03
C SER A 83 0.83 17.00 -3.28
N CYS A 84 1.99 16.55 -3.78
CA CYS A 84 2.64 17.16 -4.94
C CYS A 84 2.17 16.54 -6.26
N ASP A 85 1.22 17.18 -6.94
CA ASP A 85 0.65 16.71 -8.21
C ASP A 85 1.67 16.48 -9.33
N PHE A 86 2.81 17.18 -9.30
CA PHE A 86 3.86 17.03 -10.32
C PHE A 86 4.66 15.73 -10.18
N ILE A 87 4.57 15.04 -9.04
CA ILE A 87 5.26 13.78 -8.80
C ILE A 87 4.39 12.65 -9.37
N LYS A 88 4.98 11.93 -10.32
CA LYS A 88 4.43 10.77 -11.02
C LYS A 88 5.44 9.62 -10.98
N ALA A 89 5.01 8.41 -11.31
CA ALA A 89 5.85 7.20 -11.30
C ALA A 89 7.18 7.37 -12.07
N ASN A 90 7.20 8.16 -13.14
CA ASN A 90 8.41 8.42 -13.94
C ASN A 90 9.20 9.67 -13.52
N THR A 91 8.84 10.30 -12.40
CA THR A 91 9.48 11.54 -11.95
C THR A 91 10.90 11.26 -11.48
N GLN A 92 11.83 12.10 -11.89
CA GLN A 92 13.23 11.97 -11.51
C GLN A 92 13.50 12.72 -10.20
N TRP A 93 14.34 12.14 -9.34
CA TRP A 93 14.73 12.71 -8.05
C TRP A 93 15.19 14.16 -8.15
N ARG A 94 16.05 14.49 -9.12
CA ARG A 94 16.57 15.85 -9.33
C ARG A 94 15.46 16.90 -9.43
N LYS A 95 14.40 16.61 -10.18
CA LYS A 95 13.26 17.53 -10.36
C LYS A 95 12.47 17.77 -9.07
N VAL A 96 12.47 16.79 -8.17
CA VAL A 96 11.85 16.91 -6.85
C VAL A 96 12.76 17.73 -5.94
N GLN A 97 14.07 17.45 -5.94
CA GLN A 97 15.04 18.22 -5.16
C GLN A 97 14.97 19.71 -5.48
N ASP A 98 15.05 20.08 -6.76
CA ASP A 98 15.05 21.48 -7.22
C ASP A 98 13.78 22.24 -6.82
N ARG A 99 12.67 21.53 -6.56
CA ARG A 99 11.37 22.14 -6.21
C ARG A 99 11.10 22.17 -4.71
N LEU A 100 11.71 21.26 -3.96
CA LEU A 100 11.43 21.07 -2.53
C LEU A 100 12.56 21.59 -1.64
N GLU A 101 13.64 22.13 -2.21
CA GLU A 101 14.83 22.54 -1.44
C GLU A 101 14.55 23.58 -0.35
N ASP A 102 13.59 24.47 -0.58
CA ASP A 102 13.17 25.53 0.36
C ASP A 102 12.11 25.07 1.37
N ASP A 103 11.56 23.85 1.27
CA ASP A 103 10.52 23.38 2.18
C ASP A 103 11.12 22.90 3.52
N GLU A 104 10.53 23.34 4.63
CA GLU A 104 11.02 22.99 5.96
C GLU A 104 10.98 21.48 6.22
N ARG A 105 9.98 20.76 5.71
CA ARG A 105 9.86 19.29 5.84
C ARG A 105 10.97 18.58 5.09
N TYR A 106 11.40 19.14 3.95
CA TYR A 106 12.56 18.66 3.22
C TYR A 106 13.84 18.89 4.03
N ALA A 107 14.02 20.08 4.60
CA ALA A 107 15.22 20.43 5.38
C ALA A 107 15.40 19.58 6.66
N ARG A 108 14.31 19.18 7.32
CA ARG A 108 14.30 18.43 8.60
C ARG A 108 14.79 16.97 8.52
N LEU A 109 14.89 16.40 7.32
CA LEU A 109 15.32 15.01 7.09
C LEU A 109 16.77 14.95 6.60
N GLU A 110 17.43 13.81 6.79
CA GLU A 110 18.75 13.58 6.18
C GLU A 110 18.62 13.29 4.68
N LYS A 111 19.71 13.50 3.91
CA LYS A 111 19.69 13.27 2.45
C LYS A 111 19.31 11.83 2.09
N ILE A 112 19.73 10.86 2.91
CA ILE A 112 19.41 9.45 2.70
C ILE A 112 17.91 9.20 2.92
N ASP A 113 17.34 9.69 4.03
CA ASP A 113 15.91 9.57 4.33
C ASP A 113 15.05 10.18 3.22
N ARG A 114 15.42 11.38 2.75
CA ARG A 114 14.71 12.08 1.68
C ARG A 114 14.64 11.23 0.40
N LEU A 115 15.76 10.59 0.04
CA LEU A 115 15.84 9.74 -1.14
C LEU A 115 15.05 8.44 -0.94
N ASP A 116 15.15 7.82 0.23
CA ASP A 116 14.45 6.56 0.52
C ASP A 116 12.93 6.75 0.50
N VAL A 117 12.43 7.82 1.12
CA VAL A 117 11.00 8.15 1.10
C VAL A 117 10.51 8.44 -0.31
N PHE A 118 11.30 9.16 -1.10
CA PHE A 118 10.99 9.42 -2.51
C PHE A 118 10.94 8.14 -3.34
N GLN A 119 11.96 7.29 -3.25
CA GLN A 119 12.00 6.03 -4.00
C GLN A 119 10.85 5.11 -3.61
N ASP A 120 10.52 5.07 -2.32
CA ASP A 120 9.37 4.32 -1.85
C ASP A 120 8.05 4.85 -2.43
N TYR A 121 7.93 6.17 -2.53
CA TYR A 121 6.74 6.78 -3.10
C TYR A 121 6.61 6.50 -4.60
N ILE A 122 7.72 6.57 -5.33
CA ILE A 122 7.75 6.19 -6.75
C ILE A 122 7.35 4.73 -6.95
N ARG A 123 7.90 3.79 -6.16
CA ARG A 123 7.51 2.36 -6.22
C ARG A 123 6.02 2.16 -5.94
N HIS A 124 5.46 2.91 -4.99
CA HIS A 124 4.03 2.90 -4.72
C HIS A 124 3.22 3.37 -5.94
N LEU A 125 3.60 4.48 -6.56
CA LEU A 125 2.94 5.00 -7.78
C LEU A 125 3.03 4.03 -8.95
N GLU A 126 4.19 3.40 -9.17
CA GLU A 126 4.39 2.38 -10.22
C GLU A 126 3.46 1.18 -10.01
N LYS A 127 3.35 0.71 -8.77
CA LYS A 127 2.47 -0.41 -8.40
C LYS A 127 0.99 -0.07 -8.63
N GLU A 128 0.56 1.12 -8.23
CA GLU A 128 -0.81 1.60 -8.47
C GLU A 128 -1.11 1.70 -9.97
N GLU A 129 -0.18 2.22 -10.78
CA GLU A 129 -0.37 2.31 -12.23
C GLU A 129 -0.50 0.91 -12.89
N GLU A 130 0.33 -0.04 -12.47
CA GLU A 130 0.26 -1.43 -12.96
C GLU A 130 -1.03 -2.12 -12.53
N GLU A 131 -1.48 -1.91 -11.30
CA GLU A 131 -2.76 -2.42 -10.81
C GLU A 131 -3.93 -1.86 -11.64
N GLN A 132 -3.94 -0.56 -11.91
CA GLN A 132 -4.98 0.06 -12.73
C GLN A 132 -4.98 -0.48 -14.16
N LYS A 133 -3.80 -0.70 -14.76
CA LYS A 133 -3.69 -1.35 -16.08
C LYS A 133 -4.25 -2.76 -16.05
N ARG A 134 -3.94 -3.54 -15.00
CA ARG A 134 -4.44 -4.90 -14.82
C ARG A 134 -5.97 -4.92 -14.69
N ILE A 135 -6.54 -4.08 -13.83
CA ILE A 135 -7.99 -3.96 -13.62
C ILE A 135 -8.68 -3.59 -14.93
N ARG A 136 -8.20 -2.57 -15.65
CA ARG A 136 -8.79 -2.15 -16.94
C ARG A 136 -8.76 -3.28 -17.97
N LYS A 137 -7.63 -4.00 -18.08
CA LYS A 137 -7.49 -5.13 -19.00
C LYS A 137 -8.43 -6.28 -18.63
N GLU A 138 -8.60 -6.56 -17.34
CA GLU A 138 -9.51 -7.59 -16.87
C GLU A 138 -10.98 -7.20 -17.11
N GLN A 139 -11.36 -5.96 -16.83
CA GLN A 139 -12.69 -5.43 -17.13
C GLN A 139 -13.01 -5.53 -18.62
N LEU A 140 -12.08 -5.13 -19.49
CA LEU A 140 -12.23 -5.29 -20.94
C LEU A 140 -12.46 -6.77 -21.32
N ARG A 141 -11.61 -7.68 -20.83
CA ARG A 141 -11.76 -9.13 -21.09
C ARG A 141 -13.10 -9.68 -20.62
N ARG A 142 -13.59 -9.25 -19.45
CA ARG A 142 -14.89 -9.67 -18.91
C ARG A 142 -16.03 -9.13 -19.78
N GLN A 143 -15.96 -7.88 -20.22
CA GLN A 143 -16.95 -7.29 -21.11
C GLN A 143 -16.96 -7.99 -22.48
N GLU A 144 -15.80 -8.26 -23.08
CA GLU A 144 -15.70 -8.97 -24.36
C GLU A 144 -16.27 -10.39 -24.27
N ARG A 145 -16.06 -11.10 -23.15
CA ARG A 145 -16.69 -12.40 -22.88
C ARG A 145 -18.21 -12.28 -22.81
N LYS A 146 -18.71 -11.31 -22.05
CA LYS A 146 -20.15 -11.06 -21.94
C LYS A 146 -20.79 -10.77 -23.29
N ASN A 147 -20.13 -9.96 -24.13
CA ASN A 147 -20.60 -9.69 -25.50
C ASN A 147 -20.74 -11.00 -26.29
N ARG A 148 -19.74 -11.89 -26.21
CA ARG A 148 -19.79 -13.20 -26.90
C ARG A 148 -20.92 -14.07 -26.38
N ASP A 149 -21.12 -14.12 -25.06
CA ASP A 149 -22.17 -14.93 -24.45
C ASP A 149 -23.57 -14.41 -24.81
N GLU A 150 -23.76 -13.09 -24.86
CA GLU A 150 -25.00 -12.47 -25.33
C GLU A 150 -25.27 -12.77 -26.82
N PHE A 151 -24.24 -12.76 -27.67
CA PHE A 151 -24.38 -13.12 -29.08
C PHE A 151 -24.69 -14.61 -29.28
N ARG A 152 -24.04 -15.50 -28.52
CA ARG A 152 -24.39 -16.93 -28.52
C ARG A 152 -25.83 -17.15 -28.13
N LYS A 153 -26.29 -16.52 -27.05
CA LYS A 153 -27.68 -16.61 -26.61
C LYS A 153 -28.67 -16.15 -27.70
N MET A 154 -28.38 -15.04 -28.39
CA MET A 154 -29.19 -14.58 -29.51
C MET A 154 -29.23 -15.63 -30.65
N MET A 155 -28.09 -16.26 -30.97
CA MET A 155 -28.05 -17.33 -31.98
C MET A 155 -28.84 -18.57 -31.53
N GLU A 156 -28.75 -18.97 -30.26
CA GLU A 156 -29.54 -20.06 -29.68
C GLU A 156 -31.05 -19.80 -29.79
N GLU A 157 -31.50 -18.57 -29.53
CA GLU A 157 -32.90 -18.15 -29.71
C GLU A 157 -33.32 -18.28 -31.19
N HIS A 158 -32.48 -17.81 -32.12
CA HIS A 158 -32.73 -17.97 -33.57
C HIS A 158 -32.67 -19.44 -34.03
N VAL A 159 -31.94 -20.32 -33.33
CA VAL A 159 -31.99 -21.77 -33.60
C VAL A 159 -33.32 -22.34 -33.16
N ALA A 160 -33.77 -21.99 -31.95
CA ALA A 160 -35.01 -22.49 -31.37
C ALA A 160 -36.26 -22.09 -32.17
N ASP A 161 -36.27 -20.89 -32.77
CA ASP A 161 -37.37 -20.41 -33.61
C ASP A 161 -37.26 -20.83 -35.09
N GLY A 162 -36.15 -21.47 -35.48
CA GLY A 162 -35.89 -21.99 -36.82
C GLY A 162 -35.31 -20.98 -37.81
N THR A 163 -35.10 -19.72 -37.42
CA THR A 163 -34.44 -18.68 -38.22
C THR A 163 -33.00 -19.08 -38.59
N LEU A 164 -32.30 -19.73 -37.67
CA LEU A 164 -30.96 -20.31 -37.85
C LEU A 164 -31.07 -21.83 -37.88
N ASN A 165 -30.68 -22.46 -38.99
CA ASN A 165 -30.69 -23.91 -39.17
C ASN A 165 -29.49 -24.36 -40.02
N ALA A 166 -29.29 -25.67 -40.18
CA ALA A 166 -28.14 -26.25 -40.90
C ALA A 166 -27.98 -25.79 -42.37
N LYS A 167 -29.03 -25.22 -42.99
CA LYS A 167 -28.97 -24.68 -44.36
C LYS A 167 -28.70 -23.18 -44.40
N THR A 168 -28.61 -22.51 -43.25
CA THR A 168 -28.37 -21.07 -43.17
C THR A 168 -26.91 -20.74 -43.45
N TYR A 169 -26.66 -19.77 -44.34
CA TYR A 169 -25.32 -19.30 -44.65
C TYR A 169 -24.98 -18.01 -43.92
N TRP A 170 -23.72 -17.86 -43.50
CA TRP A 170 -23.24 -16.69 -42.75
C TRP A 170 -23.60 -15.36 -43.40
N ARG A 171 -23.43 -15.22 -44.73
CA ARG A 171 -23.71 -13.97 -45.45
C ARG A 171 -25.17 -13.53 -45.27
N ASP A 172 -26.09 -14.48 -45.39
CA ASP A 172 -27.53 -14.21 -45.39
C ASP A 172 -28.01 -13.99 -43.95
N TYR A 173 -27.45 -14.72 -42.98
CA TYR A 173 -27.68 -14.49 -41.56
C TYR A 173 -27.12 -13.15 -41.09
N CYS A 174 -25.84 -12.88 -41.37
CA CYS A 174 -25.16 -11.63 -41.01
C CYS A 174 -25.89 -10.40 -41.55
N SER A 175 -26.48 -10.48 -42.75
CA SER A 175 -27.27 -9.37 -43.32
C SER A 175 -28.52 -9.03 -42.50
N GLN A 176 -29.08 -10.00 -41.78
CA GLN A 176 -30.25 -9.83 -40.90
C GLN A 176 -29.85 -9.30 -39.52
N ILE A 177 -28.70 -9.73 -38.99
CA ILE A 177 -28.26 -9.41 -37.63
C ILE A 177 -27.24 -8.27 -37.54
N LYS A 178 -26.76 -7.72 -38.66
CA LYS A 178 -25.68 -6.71 -38.70
C LYS A 178 -25.93 -5.46 -37.85
N ASP A 179 -27.20 -5.11 -37.66
CA ASP A 179 -27.62 -3.92 -36.90
C ASP A 179 -28.04 -4.28 -35.46
N SER A 180 -27.96 -5.57 -35.09
CA SER A 180 -28.32 -6.03 -33.75
C SER A 180 -27.27 -5.60 -32.72
N ARG A 181 -27.74 -5.27 -31.52
CA ARG A 181 -26.86 -4.87 -30.42
C ARG A 181 -25.81 -5.94 -30.09
N ALA A 182 -26.21 -7.21 -30.07
CA ALA A 182 -25.32 -8.32 -29.70
C ALA A 182 -24.23 -8.55 -30.77
N TYR A 183 -24.59 -8.46 -32.06
CA TYR A 183 -23.62 -8.56 -33.15
C TYR A 183 -22.61 -7.41 -33.11
N LEU A 184 -23.09 -6.17 -33.02
CA LEU A 184 -22.22 -4.99 -32.98
C LEU A 184 -21.30 -5.02 -31.76
N ALA A 185 -21.79 -5.48 -30.61
CA ALA A 185 -20.98 -5.62 -29.40
C ALA A 185 -19.82 -6.60 -29.58
N VAL A 186 -20.05 -7.80 -30.16
CA VAL A 186 -18.98 -8.76 -30.44
C VAL A 186 -18.06 -8.28 -31.56
N ALA A 187 -18.60 -7.66 -32.62
CA ALA A 187 -17.81 -7.11 -33.71
C ALA A 187 -16.84 -6.01 -33.25
N SER A 188 -17.16 -5.33 -32.14
CA SER A 188 -16.30 -4.32 -31.53
C SER A 188 -15.21 -4.89 -30.61
N ASN A 189 -15.22 -6.18 -30.30
CA ASN A 189 -14.18 -6.81 -29.48
C ASN A 189 -12.82 -6.74 -30.19
N LEU A 190 -11.76 -6.54 -29.41
CA LEU A 190 -10.38 -6.53 -29.93
C LEU A 190 -9.72 -7.90 -29.84
N SER A 191 -10.32 -8.84 -29.08
CA SER A 191 -9.73 -10.16 -28.84
C SER A 191 -10.74 -11.30 -28.73
N GLY A 192 -10.26 -12.51 -29.01
CA GLY A 192 -11.01 -13.78 -29.00
C GLY A 192 -11.94 -13.94 -30.20
N SER A 193 -12.89 -14.87 -30.11
CA SER A 193 -13.71 -15.27 -31.26
C SER A 193 -14.56 -14.14 -31.81
N MET A 194 -14.50 -13.96 -33.13
CA MET A 194 -15.25 -12.99 -33.91
C MET A 194 -16.67 -13.50 -34.20
N PRO A 195 -17.62 -12.63 -34.63
CA PRO A 195 -19.00 -13.05 -34.87
C PRO A 195 -19.14 -14.25 -35.81
N LYS A 196 -18.32 -14.33 -36.86
CA LYS A 196 -18.35 -15.45 -37.81
C LYS A 196 -17.88 -16.76 -37.18
N GLU A 197 -16.82 -16.73 -36.38
CA GLU A 197 -16.28 -17.95 -35.75
C GLU A 197 -17.30 -18.53 -34.77
N LEU A 198 -17.98 -17.67 -34.00
CA LEU A 198 -19.06 -18.09 -33.11
C LEU A 198 -20.25 -18.69 -33.88
N PHE A 199 -20.55 -18.17 -35.07
CA PHE A 199 -21.57 -18.75 -35.95
C PHE A 199 -21.13 -20.11 -36.50
N ASP A 200 -19.88 -20.24 -36.94
CA ASP A 200 -19.34 -21.50 -37.45
C ASP A 200 -19.41 -22.60 -36.37
N ASP A 201 -19.12 -22.28 -35.10
CA ASP A 201 -19.28 -23.19 -33.96
C ASP A 201 -20.73 -23.71 -33.85
N VAL A 202 -21.72 -22.81 -33.94
CA VAL A 202 -23.15 -23.18 -33.88
C VAL A 202 -23.57 -24.03 -35.09
N MET A 203 -23.06 -23.71 -36.28
CA MET A 203 -23.36 -24.50 -37.48
C MET A 203 -22.79 -25.91 -37.38
N GLU A 204 -21.58 -26.08 -36.82
CA GLU A 204 -21.00 -27.40 -36.60
C GLU A 204 -21.85 -28.24 -35.62
N GLU A 205 -22.40 -27.62 -34.59
CA GLU A 205 -23.31 -28.28 -33.65
C GLU A 205 -24.65 -28.67 -34.29
N LEU A 206 -25.21 -27.83 -35.17
CA LEU A 206 -26.44 -28.13 -35.91
C LEU A 206 -26.23 -29.27 -36.90
N ASP A 207 -25.13 -29.27 -37.65
CA ASP A 207 -24.81 -30.34 -38.61
C ASP A 207 -24.65 -31.70 -37.90
N LYS A 208 -24.05 -31.71 -36.71
CA LYS A 208 -23.94 -32.92 -35.87
C LYS A 208 -25.29 -33.44 -35.40
N GLN A 209 -26.25 -32.56 -35.13
CA GLN A 209 -27.61 -32.95 -34.72
C GLN A 209 -28.41 -33.51 -35.90
N VAL A 210 -28.27 -32.93 -37.09
CA VAL A 210 -28.94 -33.41 -38.32
C VAL A 210 -28.35 -34.72 -38.84
N SER A 211 -27.07 -34.98 -38.58
CA SER A 211 -26.38 -36.20 -38.98
C SER A 211 -26.59 -37.41 -38.04
N ARG A 212 -27.36 -37.24 -36.96
CA ARG A 212 -27.75 -38.30 -36.02
C ARG A 212 -29.17 -38.78 -36.31
#